data_AF-A0A7G8EKY0-F1
#
_entry.id   AF-A0A7G8EKY0-F1
#
_cell.length_a   1.000
_cell.length_b   1.000
_cell.length_c   1.000
_cell.angle_alpha   90.00
_cell.angle_beta   90.00
_cell.angle_gamma   90.00
#
_symmetry.space_group_name_H-M   'P 1'
#
loop_
_entity.id
_entity.type
_entity.pdbx_description
1 polymer ?
#
loop_
_entity_poly.entity_id
_entity_poly.type
_entity_poly.pdbx_seq_one_letter_code
_entity_poly.pdbx_strand_id
1 'polypeptide(L)'
;MTTTPLEPTFQQAMEITAQWLALWENGELSDEVLADRLGELVASRDGARGFFVVSLVGDCPLMDRLPEPLVLQLRTAGVGVVDLTARNLAMSTAMALHHGRADDAEQQQASLRVASRCTELLRLLEPLGVKERLETLLAAAAAAEGEDVAFLDRWGYDAEQRQAIAAAVEAVAEG
;
A
#
# COMPACT_ATOMS: atom_id res chain seq x y z
N MET A 1 -16.36 -32.07 -9.32
CA MET A 1 -15.20 -31.37 -9.91
C MET A 1 -15.06 -30.06 -9.17
N THR A 2 -14.16 -29.99 -8.20
CA THR A 2 -13.82 -28.75 -7.50
C THR A 2 -12.88 -27.96 -8.41
N THR A 3 -13.41 -26.99 -9.14
CA THR A 3 -12.61 -25.97 -9.81
C THR A 3 -12.02 -25.09 -8.72
N THR A 4 -10.74 -25.28 -8.39
CA THR A 4 -10.00 -24.25 -7.66
C THR A 4 -10.14 -22.95 -8.47
N PRO A 5 -10.64 -21.84 -7.89
CA PRO A 5 -10.65 -20.57 -8.58
C PRO A 5 -9.21 -20.27 -9.04
N LEU A 6 -9.03 -19.91 -10.31
CA LEU A 6 -7.73 -19.48 -10.82
C LEU A 6 -7.42 -18.13 -10.16
N GLU A 7 -6.45 -18.13 -9.25
CA GLU A 7 -5.93 -16.88 -8.67
C GLU A 7 -5.43 -15.97 -9.81
N PRO A 8 -5.79 -14.67 -9.81
CA PRO A 8 -5.34 -13.77 -10.87
C PRO A 8 -3.84 -13.54 -10.77
N THR A 9 -3.17 -13.53 -11.93
CA THR A 9 -1.80 -13.02 -12.04
C THR A 9 -1.73 -11.54 -11.67
N PHE A 10 -0.54 -11.03 -11.35
CA PHE A 10 -0.34 -9.62 -11.04
C PHE A 10 -0.91 -8.67 -12.11
N GLN A 11 -0.67 -8.95 -13.40
CA GLN A 11 -1.19 -8.13 -14.49
C GLN A 11 -2.72 -8.16 -14.57
N GLN A 12 -3.33 -9.35 -14.45
CA GLN A 12 -4.78 -9.47 -14.42
C GLN A 12 -5.39 -8.74 -13.23
N ALA A 13 -4.75 -8.79 -12.07
CA ALA A 13 -5.19 -8.07 -10.89
C ALA A 13 -5.18 -6.55 -11.08
N MET A 14 -4.18 -6.01 -11.79
CA MET A 14 -4.16 -4.58 -12.16
C MET A 14 -5.33 -4.24 -13.10
N GLU A 15 -5.55 -5.03 -14.14
CA GLU A 15 -6.63 -4.82 -15.12
C GLU A 15 -8.02 -4.89 -14.46
N ILE A 16 -8.23 -5.89 -13.60
CA ILE A 16 -9.45 -6.07 -12.78
C ILE A 16 -9.66 -4.85 -11.87
N THR A 17 -8.60 -4.42 -11.17
CA THR A 17 -8.69 -3.26 -10.27
C THR A 17 -9.06 -2.00 -11.04
N ALA A 18 -8.39 -1.71 -12.14
CA ALA A 18 -8.68 -0.54 -12.97
C ALA A 18 -10.14 -0.51 -13.45
N GLN A 19 -10.66 -1.66 -13.88
CA GLN A 19 -12.06 -1.78 -14.28
C GLN A 19 -13.02 -1.53 -13.11
N TRP A 20 -12.76 -2.12 -11.93
CA TRP A 20 -13.62 -1.93 -10.77
C TRP A 20 -13.64 -0.49 -10.27
N LEU A 21 -12.49 0.18 -10.25
CA LEU A 21 -12.40 1.59 -9.87
C LEU A 21 -13.21 2.48 -10.82
N ALA A 22 -13.14 2.24 -12.13
CA ALA A 22 -13.93 2.97 -13.11
C ALA A 22 -15.44 2.76 -12.92
N LEU A 23 -15.87 1.51 -12.72
CA LEU A 23 -17.29 1.20 -12.45
C LEU A 23 -17.78 1.82 -11.15
N TRP A 24 -16.95 1.81 -10.10
CA TRP A 24 -17.27 2.42 -8.81
C TRP A 24 -17.38 3.93 -8.91
N GLU A 25 -16.44 4.59 -9.59
CA GLU A 25 -16.45 6.04 -9.81
C GLU A 25 -17.66 6.50 -10.64
N ASN A 26 -18.11 5.67 -11.59
CA ASN A 26 -19.33 5.91 -12.36
C ASN A 26 -20.63 5.58 -11.59
N GLY A 27 -20.55 5.07 -10.36
CA GLY A 27 -21.70 4.64 -9.57
C GLY A 27 -22.37 3.34 -10.07
N GLU A 28 -21.71 2.59 -10.95
CA GLU A 28 -22.16 1.29 -11.48
C GLU A 28 -21.81 0.14 -10.53
N LEU A 29 -20.89 0.35 -9.58
CA LEU A 29 -20.50 -0.59 -8.54
C LEU A 29 -20.68 0.08 -7.17
N SER A 30 -21.40 -0.58 -6.24
CA SER A 30 -21.54 -0.07 -4.87
C SER A 30 -20.31 -0.38 -4.01
N ASP A 31 -20.20 0.30 -2.87
CA ASP A 31 -19.14 0.08 -1.88
C ASP A 31 -19.12 -1.38 -1.39
N GLU A 32 -20.29 -1.97 -1.14
CA GLU A 32 -20.41 -3.35 -0.65
C GLU A 32 -19.97 -4.37 -1.69
N VAL A 33 -20.36 -4.16 -2.96
CA VAL A 33 -19.98 -5.05 -4.05
C VAL A 33 -18.49 -4.94 -4.35
N LEU A 34 -17.92 -3.73 -4.29
CA LEU A 34 -16.49 -3.52 -4.42
C LEU A 34 -15.73 -4.22 -3.29
N ALA A 35 -16.19 -4.06 -2.05
CA ALA A 35 -15.57 -4.66 -0.88
C ALA A 35 -15.54 -6.19 -0.97
N ASP A 36 -16.67 -6.82 -1.27
CA ASP A 36 -16.77 -8.27 -1.40
C ASP A 36 -15.77 -8.83 -2.43
N ARG A 37 -15.73 -8.22 -3.62
CA ARG A 37 -14.79 -8.57 -4.68
C ARG A 37 -13.33 -8.30 -4.31
N LEU A 38 -13.07 -7.20 -3.60
CA LEU A 38 -11.74 -6.85 -3.13
C LEU A 38 -11.20 -7.91 -2.17
N GLY A 39 -12.04 -8.41 -1.26
CA GLY A 39 -11.67 -9.46 -0.31
C GLY A 39 -11.11 -10.72 -1.01
N GLU A 40 -11.75 -11.15 -2.10
CA GLU A 40 -11.26 -12.25 -2.92
C GLU A 40 -9.95 -11.92 -3.64
N LEU A 41 -9.82 -10.70 -4.18
CA LEU A 41 -8.65 -10.28 -4.92
C LEU A 41 -7.41 -10.20 -4.00
N VAL A 42 -7.52 -9.60 -2.83
CA VAL A 42 -6.37 -9.41 -1.92
C VAL A 42 -6.01 -10.67 -1.14
N ALA A 43 -6.79 -11.75 -1.25
CA ALA A 43 -6.48 -13.03 -0.64
C ALA A 43 -5.21 -13.68 -1.24
N SER A 44 -4.85 -13.33 -2.48
CA SER A 44 -3.59 -13.74 -3.10
C SER A 44 -2.56 -12.61 -3.13
N ARG A 45 -1.28 -12.98 -3.11
CA ARG A 45 -0.18 -12.00 -3.15
C ARG A 45 -0.21 -11.14 -4.41
N ASP A 46 -0.43 -11.77 -5.57
CA ASP A 46 -0.43 -11.07 -6.84
C ASP A 46 -1.69 -10.21 -7.01
N GLY A 47 -2.83 -10.68 -6.51
CA GLY A 47 -4.06 -9.90 -6.43
C GLY A 47 -3.90 -8.63 -5.57
N ALA A 48 -3.38 -8.77 -4.35
CA ALA A 48 -3.11 -7.63 -3.47
C ALA A 48 -2.11 -6.64 -4.07
N ARG A 49 -1.04 -7.13 -4.70
CA ARG A 49 -0.07 -6.27 -5.39
C ARG A 49 -0.71 -5.50 -6.55
N GLY A 50 -1.51 -6.18 -7.37
CA GLY A 50 -2.19 -5.56 -8.50
C GLY A 50 -3.17 -4.48 -8.06
N PHE A 51 -3.92 -4.76 -6.98
CA PHE A 51 -4.79 -3.78 -6.35
C PHE A 51 -4.03 -2.52 -5.92
N PHE A 52 -2.99 -2.68 -5.08
CA PHE A 52 -2.27 -1.54 -4.52
C PHE A 52 -1.54 -0.69 -5.56
N VAL A 53 -0.97 -1.30 -6.59
CA VAL A 53 -0.29 -0.54 -7.66
C VAL A 53 -1.26 0.39 -8.38
N VAL A 54 -2.50 -0.04 -8.59
CA VAL A 54 -3.50 0.78 -9.28
C VAL A 54 -4.16 1.77 -8.32
N SER A 55 -4.62 1.31 -7.15
CA SER A 55 -5.40 2.13 -6.22
C SER A 55 -4.59 3.21 -5.52
N LEU A 56 -3.32 2.96 -5.19
CA LEU A 56 -2.47 3.94 -4.51
C LEU A 56 -1.97 5.04 -5.46
N VAL A 57 -1.65 4.68 -6.70
CA VAL A 57 -1.04 5.61 -7.68
C VAL A 57 -2.09 6.39 -8.45
N GLY A 58 -3.20 5.73 -8.82
CA GLY A 58 -4.23 6.32 -9.68
C GLY A 58 -4.94 7.53 -9.06
N ASP A 59 -5.59 8.32 -9.92
CA ASP A 59 -6.31 9.53 -9.52
C ASP A 59 -7.73 9.26 -9.00
N CYS A 60 -8.16 8.00 -9.00
CA CYS A 60 -9.43 7.57 -8.40
C CYS A 60 -9.46 7.95 -6.91
N PRO A 61 -10.59 8.50 -6.40
CA PRO A 61 -10.67 8.99 -5.02
C PRO A 61 -10.80 7.88 -3.97
N LEU A 62 -10.82 6.59 -4.36
CA LEU A 62 -11.06 5.47 -3.46
C LEU A 62 -10.14 5.49 -2.24
N MET A 63 -8.84 5.69 -2.44
CA MET A 63 -7.86 5.69 -1.35
C MET A 63 -7.87 6.98 -0.52
N ASP A 64 -8.47 8.06 -1.01
CA ASP A 64 -8.66 9.31 -0.26
C ASP A 64 -9.99 9.32 0.50
N ARG A 65 -10.91 8.41 0.16
CA ARG A 65 -12.26 8.29 0.72
C ARG A 65 -12.66 6.83 0.86
N LEU A 66 -11.85 6.07 1.60
CA LEU A 66 -11.99 4.62 1.69
C LEU A 66 -13.30 4.23 2.40
N PRO A 67 -14.25 3.57 1.73
CA PRO A 67 -15.51 3.17 2.35
C PRO A 67 -15.32 2.15 3.47
N GLU A 68 -16.16 2.20 4.50
CA GLU A 68 -16.08 1.31 5.66
C GLU A 68 -16.11 -0.20 5.29
N PRO A 69 -16.94 -0.66 4.33
CA PRO A 69 -16.90 -2.06 3.90
C PRO A 69 -15.53 -2.49 3.35
N LEU A 70 -14.84 -1.61 2.62
CA LEU A 70 -13.51 -1.89 2.08
C LEU A 70 -12.46 -1.93 3.19
N VAL A 71 -12.55 -1.02 4.17
CA VAL A 71 -11.68 -1.04 5.36
C VAL A 71 -11.79 -2.39 6.07
N LEU A 72 -13.02 -2.89 6.27
CA LEU A 72 -13.23 -4.19 6.93
C LEU A 72 -12.59 -5.35 6.15
N GLN A 73 -12.69 -5.34 4.81
CA GLN A 73 -12.10 -6.37 3.96
C GLN A 73 -10.57 -6.33 3.97
N LEU A 74 -9.97 -5.13 3.89
CA LEU A 74 -8.52 -4.95 3.98
C LEU A 74 -7.98 -5.33 5.36
N ARG A 75 -8.70 -5.02 6.45
CA ARG A 75 -8.36 -5.51 7.80
C ARG A 75 -8.39 -7.04 7.86
N THR A 76 -9.41 -7.66 7.29
CA THR A 76 -9.60 -9.13 7.30
C THR A 76 -8.54 -9.86 6.49
N ALA A 77 -8.05 -9.26 5.40
CA ALA A 77 -6.97 -9.79 4.57
C ALA A 77 -5.62 -9.91 5.32
N GLY A 78 -5.46 -9.18 6.42
CA GLY A 78 -4.42 -9.42 7.42
C GLY A 78 -3.00 -9.09 6.95
N VAL A 79 -2.04 -9.93 7.35
CA VAL A 79 -0.59 -9.65 7.31
C VAL A 79 -0.08 -9.28 5.91
N GLY A 80 -0.61 -9.91 4.85
CA GLY A 80 -0.17 -9.62 3.48
C GLY A 80 -0.49 -8.18 3.05
N VAL A 81 -1.67 -7.67 3.43
CA VAL A 81 -2.07 -6.29 3.17
C VAL A 81 -1.20 -5.33 3.99
N VAL A 82 -1.00 -5.62 5.28
CA VAL A 82 -0.15 -4.80 6.16
C VAL A 82 1.28 -4.69 5.64
N ASP A 83 1.92 -5.81 5.25
CA ASP A 83 3.28 -5.80 4.68
C ASP A 83 3.35 -4.98 3.39
N LEU A 84 2.39 -5.17 2.49
CA LEU A 84 2.37 -4.41 1.23
C LEU A 84 2.16 -2.92 1.47
N THR A 85 1.28 -2.52 2.39
CA THR A 85 1.08 -1.10 2.71
C THR A 85 2.34 -0.49 3.35
N ALA A 86 2.99 -1.18 4.28
CA ALA A 86 4.23 -0.71 4.91
C ALA A 86 5.38 -0.56 3.88
N ARG A 87 5.52 -1.51 2.96
CA ARG A 87 6.52 -1.41 1.88
C ARG A 87 6.22 -0.25 0.93
N ASN A 88 4.96 -0.05 0.57
CA ASN A 88 4.57 1.09 -0.29
C ASN A 88 4.80 2.43 0.41
N LEU A 89 4.58 2.53 1.73
CA LEU A 89 4.97 3.71 2.52
C LEU A 89 6.48 3.98 2.39
N ALA A 90 7.30 2.96 2.61
CA ALA A 90 8.76 3.10 2.54
C ALA A 90 9.22 3.54 1.13
N MET A 91 8.75 2.84 0.09
CA MET A 91 9.12 3.12 -1.30
C MET A 91 8.71 4.52 -1.73
N SER A 92 7.46 4.91 -1.47
CA SER A 92 6.95 6.23 -1.87
C SER A 92 7.60 7.37 -1.10
N THR A 93 7.91 7.19 0.18
CA THR A 93 8.67 8.15 0.98
C THR A 93 10.07 8.39 0.40
N ALA A 94 10.79 7.31 0.06
CA ALA A 94 12.11 7.42 -0.56
C ALA A 94 12.05 8.07 -1.96
N MET A 95 11.02 7.79 -2.75
CA MET A 95 10.84 8.36 -4.08
C MET A 95 10.44 9.84 -4.04
N ALA A 96 9.65 10.27 -3.05
CA ALA A 96 9.35 11.69 -2.86
C ALA A 96 10.63 12.52 -2.67
N LEU A 97 11.59 12.03 -1.88
CA LEU A 97 12.90 12.67 -1.73
C LEU A 97 13.72 12.63 -3.03
N HIS A 98 13.73 11.48 -3.71
CA HIS A 98 14.46 11.34 -4.97
C HIS A 98 13.97 12.34 -6.03
N HIS A 99 12.66 12.43 -6.25
CA HIS A 99 12.06 13.35 -7.20
C HIS A 99 12.24 14.81 -6.78
N GLY A 100 12.15 15.12 -5.48
CA GLY A 100 12.45 16.45 -4.96
C GLY A 100 13.89 16.89 -5.23
N ARG A 101 14.87 16.00 -5.07
CA ARG A 101 16.27 16.29 -5.43
C ARG A 101 16.50 16.44 -6.94
N ALA A 102 15.65 15.84 -7.75
CA ALA A 102 15.68 15.94 -9.20
C ALA A 102 14.90 17.15 -9.76
N ASP A 103 14.32 17.99 -8.89
CA ASP A 103 13.43 19.11 -9.25
C ASP A 103 12.21 18.67 -10.07
N ASP A 104 11.76 17.43 -9.87
CA ASP A 104 10.59 16.83 -10.52
C ASP A 104 9.38 16.93 -9.58
N ALA A 105 8.78 18.13 -9.55
CA ALA A 105 7.70 18.45 -8.64
C ALA A 105 6.44 17.57 -8.85
N GLU A 106 6.16 17.17 -10.09
CA GLU A 106 4.99 16.32 -10.42
C GLU A 106 5.16 14.93 -9.80
N GLN A 107 6.29 14.27 -10.04
CA GLN A 107 6.56 12.94 -9.51
C GLN A 107 6.78 12.96 -8.00
N GLN A 108 7.32 14.05 -7.46
CA GLN A 108 7.40 14.25 -6.02
C GLN A 108 6.00 14.27 -5.39
N GLN A 109 5.07 15.05 -5.95
CA GLN A 109 3.69 15.10 -5.44
C GLN A 109 2.98 13.75 -5.56
N ALA A 110 3.16 13.03 -6.68
CA ALA A 110 2.61 11.70 -6.85
C ALA A 110 3.13 10.73 -5.76
N SER A 111 4.43 10.78 -5.45
CA SER A 111 5.03 9.95 -4.40
C SER A 111 4.53 10.33 -3.00
N LEU A 112 4.41 11.63 -2.70
CA LEU A 112 3.86 12.12 -1.44
C LEU A 112 2.40 11.68 -1.24
N ARG A 113 1.59 11.68 -2.32
CA ARG A 113 0.21 11.20 -2.29
C ARG A 113 0.15 9.72 -1.92
N VAL A 114 0.98 8.87 -2.53
CA VAL A 114 1.06 7.45 -2.17
C VAL A 114 1.47 7.26 -0.72
N ALA A 115 2.47 8.01 -0.22
CA ALA A 115 2.92 7.93 1.16
C ALA A 115 1.81 8.31 2.15
N SER A 116 1.06 9.38 1.85
CA SER A 116 -0.10 9.80 2.65
C SER A 116 -1.19 8.72 2.67
N ARG A 117 -1.55 8.17 1.52
CA ARG A 117 -2.56 7.10 1.40
C ARG A 117 -2.15 5.85 2.18
N CYS A 118 -0.87 5.47 2.13
CA CYS A 118 -0.36 4.33 2.92
C CYS A 118 -0.41 4.61 4.42
N THR A 119 -0.08 5.83 4.85
CA THR A 119 -0.14 6.24 6.26
C THR A 119 -1.56 6.13 6.80
N GLU A 120 -2.54 6.71 6.10
CA GLU A 120 -3.94 6.63 6.50
C GLU A 120 -4.46 5.19 6.49
N LEU A 121 -4.10 4.40 5.46
CA LEU A 121 -4.50 3.00 5.42
C LEU A 121 -3.94 2.21 6.61
N LEU A 122 -2.65 2.37 6.96
CA LEU A 122 -2.05 1.67 8.09
C LEU A 122 -2.78 1.96 9.41
N ARG A 123 -3.22 3.20 9.65
CA ARG A 123 -4.03 3.56 10.83
C ARG A 123 -5.40 2.88 10.83
N LEU A 124 -5.90 2.51 9.66
CA LEU A 124 -7.16 1.78 9.47
C LEU A 124 -6.98 0.26 9.40
N LEU A 125 -5.79 -0.30 9.52
CA LEU A 125 -5.58 -1.76 9.49
C LEU A 125 -5.61 -2.36 10.91
N GLU A 126 -5.36 -3.67 11.02
CA GLU A 126 -5.32 -4.37 12.32
C GLU A 126 -4.14 -3.84 13.16
N PRO A 127 -4.39 -3.22 14.33
CA PRO A 127 -3.37 -2.43 15.04
C PRO A 127 -2.14 -3.24 15.47
N LEU A 128 -2.30 -4.49 15.91
CA LEU A 128 -1.17 -5.29 16.39
C LEU A 128 -0.23 -5.67 15.24
N GLY A 129 -0.78 -6.19 14.14
CA GLY A 129 -0.02 -6.54 12.95
C GLY A 129 0.66 -5.33 12.31
N VAL A 130 0.00 -4.17 12.32
CA VAL A 130 0.61 -2.90 11.88
C VAL A 130 1.80 -2.56 12.76
N LYS A 131 1.64 -2.57 14.09
CA LYS A 131 2.72 -2.27 15.03
C LYS A 131 3.93 -3.18 14.80
N GLU A 132 3.74 -4.50 14.83
CA GLU A 132 4.82 -5.48 14.66
C GLU A 132 5.55 -5.30 13.33
N ARG A 133 4.79 -5.05 12.25
CA ARG A 133 5.36 -4.84 10.93
C ARG A 133 6.16 -3.54 10.86
N LEU A 134 5.65 -2.46 11.44
CA LEU A 134 6.30 -1.15 11.45
C LEU A 134 7.55 -1.12 12.33
N GLU A 135 7.56 -1.81 13.47
CA GLU A 135 8.77 -1.99 14.29
C GLU A 135 9.89 -2.68 13.49
N THR A 136 9.54 -3.69 12.68
CA THR A 136 10.49 -4.38 11.80
C THR A 136 11.09 -3.44 10.75
N LEU A 137 10.26 -2.61 10.11
CA LEU A 137 10.72 -1.64 9.12
C LEU A 137 11.56 -0.53 9.76
N LEU A 138 11.15 -0.07 10.94
CA LEU A 138 11.85 0.97 11.70
C LEU A 138 13.25 0.50 12.12
N ALA A 139 13.39 -0.72 12.62
CA ALA A 139 14.69 -1.29 12.97
C ALA A 139 15.65 -1.29 11.76
N ALA A 140 15.15 -1.66 10.57
CA ALA A 140 15.95 -1.66 9.35
C ALA A 140 16.31 -0.23 8.88
N ALA A 141 15.37 0.71 8.97
CA ALA A 141 15.57 2.08 8.51
C ALA A 141 16.45 2.92 9.46
N ALA A 142 16.29 2.78 10.77
CA ALA A 142 16.96 3.58 11.78
C ALA A 142 18.28 2.97 12.30
N ALA A 143 18.35 1.65 12.41
CA ALA A 143 19.50 0.94 13.00
C ALA A 143 20.25 0.04 12.01
N ALA A 144 19.75 -0.14 10.78
CA ALA A 144 20.27 -1.12 9.82
C ALA A 144 20.26 -2.56 10.36
N GLU A 145 19.21 -2.92 11.11
CA GLU A 145 19.03 -4.23 11.71
C GLU A 145 17.72 -4.89 11.25
N GLY A 146 17.67 -6.23 11.30
CA GLY A 146 16.45 -6.99 11.02
C GLY A 146 16.22 -7.33 9.54
N GLU A 147 15.05 -7.92 9.28
CA GLU A 147 14.75 -8.61 8.02
C GLU A 147 14.61 -7.66 6.82
N ASP A 148 14.17 -6.43 7.05
CA ASP A 148 13.96 -5.45 5.98
C ASP A 148 15.23 -4.74 5.52
N VAL A 149 16.39 -4.98 6.14
CA VAL A 149 17.68 -4.44 5.66
C VAL A 149 17.91 -4.87 4.21
N ALA A 150 17.70 -6.15 3.90
CA ALA A 150 17.83 -6.68 2.55
C ALA A 150 16.80 -6.08 1.57
N PHE A 151 15.65 -5.62 2.06
CA PHE A 151 14.68 -4.89 1.25
C PHE A 151 15.20 -3.48 0.94
N LEU A 152 15.62 -2.72 1.96
CA LEU A 152 16.13 -1.35 1.77
C LEU A 152 17.42 -1.33 0.92
N ASP A 153 18.30 -2.30 1.10
CA ASP A 153 19.55 -2.44 0.33
C ASP A 153 19.29 -2.78 -1.14
N ARG A 154 18.32 -3.67 -1.41
CA ARG A 154 17.94 -4.06 -2.78
C ARG A 154 17.48 -2.87 -3.61
N TRP A 155 16.81 -1.91 -2.98
CA TRP A 155 16.36 -0.68 -3.61
C TRP A 155 17.43 0.43 -3.62
N GLY A 156 18.54 0.24 -2.92
CA GLY A 156 19.66 1.17 -2.91
C GLY A 156 19.37 2.48 -2.17
N TYR A 157 18.52 2.47 -1.16
CA TYR A 157 18.18 3.69 -0.42
C TYR A 157 19.35 4.24 0.38
N ASP A 158 19.61 5.54 0.22
CA ASP A 158 20.64 6.27 0.95
C ASP A 158 20.22 6.61 2.38
N ALA A 159 21.15 7.21 3.14
CA ALA A 159 20.95 7.52 4.56
C ALA A 159 19.79 8.49 4.81
N GLU A 160 19.63 9.51 3.96
CA GLU A 160 18.54 10.49 4.09
C GLU A 160 17.19 9.85 3.73
N GLN A 161 17.14 8.99 2.71
CA GLN A 161 15.94 8.23 2.36
C GLN A 161 15.53 7.29 3.50
N ARG A 162 16.48 6.59 4.13
CA ARG A 162 16.21 5.73 5.29
C ARG A 162 15.73 6.52 6.49
N GLN A 163 16.31 7.68 6.77
CA GLN A 163 15.85 8.56 7.83
C GLN A 163 14.42 9.04 7.59
N ALA A 164 14.07 9.40 6.35
CA ALA A 164 12.70 9.79 6.02
C ALA A 164 11.71 8.61 6.13
N ILE A 165 12.11 7.39 5.75
CA ILE A 165 11.30 6.19 5.96
C ILE A 165 11.04 5.99 7.46
N ALA A 166 12.07 6.10 8.31
CA ALA A 166 11.91 5.97 9.76
C ALA A 166 10.92 7.02 10.31
N ALA A 167 11.05 8.29 9.91
CA ALA A 167 10.13 9.34 10.32
C ALA A 167 8.68 9.09 9.83
N ALA A 168 8.50 8.57 8.61
CA ALA A 168 7.19 8.22 8.09
C ALA A 168 6.55 7.05 8.87
N VAL A 169 7.35 6.08 9.30
CA VAL A 169 6.90 4.97 10.15
C VAL A 169 6.48 5.48 11.53
N GLU A 170 7.26 6.35 12.16
CA GLU A 170 6.92 6.95 13.46
C GLU A 170 5.62 7.78 13.38
N ALA A 171 5.43 8.55 12.31
CA ALA A 171 4.24 9.36 12.09
C ALA A 171 2.94 8.54 12.01
N VAL A 172 3.00 7.26 11.64
CA VAL A 172 1.82 6.37 11.65
C VAL A 172 1.34 6.16 13.08
N ALA A 173 2.25 6.05 14.05
CA ALA A 173 1.93 5.80 15.46
C ALA A 173 1.45 7.07 16.22
N GLU A 174 1.68 8.25 15.67
CA GLU A 174 1.32 9.54 16.29
C GLU A 174 -0.12 10.00 16.00
N GLY A 175 -0.82 9.40 15.03
CA GLY A 175 -2.18 9.77 14.62
C GLY A 175 -3.20 8.71 15.01
#